data_AF-A0A1Q6R6C2-F1
#
_entry.id   AF-A0A1Q6R6C2-F1
#
_cell.length_a   1.000
_cell.length_b   1.000
_cell.length_c   1.000
_cell.angle_alpha   90.00
_cell.angle_beta   90.00
_cell.angle_gamma   90.00
#
_symmetry.space_group_name_H-M   'P 1'
#
loop_
_entity.id
_entity.type
_entity.pdbx_description
1 polymer ?
#
loop_
_entity_poly.entity_id
_entity_poly.type
_entity_poly.pdbx_seq_one_letter_code
_entity_poly.pdbx_strand_id
1 'polypeptide(L)'
;MISKLLKKNEKGFTLMEMLIVVAIIAVLIAIAIPTFTASLNKAKVATDEANIRAGYASAMAELIAGDTDVADGATLYLQKDGSVAATGTNDYTCQGKPGAAVEIAGQSVAAWDKGHKVVYTFDAAANHFAISTAE
;
A
#
# COMPACT_ATOMS: atom_id res chain seq x y z
N MET A 1 65.51 -15.70 23.09
CA MET A 1 64.30 -15.90 23.94
C MET A 1 63.18 -15.01 23.40
N ILE A 2 61.91 -15.37 23.63
CA ILE A 2 60.65 -14.71 23.19
C ILE A 2 60.02 -15.30 21.91
N SER A 3 59.70 -16.60 21.89
CA SER A 3 58.86 -17.22 20.85
C SER A 3 57.76 -18.13 21.43
N LYS A 4 57.15 -17.73 22.56
CA LYS A 4 56.17 -18.58 23.25
C LYS A 4 54.95 -17.87 23.85
N LEU A 5 54.54 -16.70 23.34
CA LEU A 5 53.44 -15.91 23.93
C LEU A 5 52.28 -15.51 22.99
N LEU A 6 52.12 -16.11 21.82
CA LEU A 6 50.95 -15.85 20.94
C LEU A 6 50.30 -17.16 20.48
N LYS A 7 49.78 -17.95 21.43
CA LYS A 7 48.86 -19.04 21.11
C LYS A 7 47.46 -18.43 21.05
N LYS A 8 47.08 -17.93 19.86
CA LYS A 8 45.70 -17.48 19.59
C LYS A 8 44.78 -18.66 19.86
N ASN A 9 43.93 -18.51 20.87
CA ASN A 9 42.95 -19.49 21.29
C ASN A 9 41.74 -19.40 20.35
N GLU A 10 41.93 -19.79 19.08
CA GLU A 10 40.86 -19.78 18.08
C GLU A 10 39.90 -20.94 18.38
N LYS A 11 38.96 -20.67 19.29
CA LYS A 11 37.80 -21.53 19.51
C LYS A 11 36.96 -21.49 18.23
N GLY A 12 37.06 -22.54 17.42
CA GLY A 12 36.20 -22.74 16.26
C GLY A 12 34.74 -22.87 16.68
N PHE A 13 33.86 -22.28 15.88
CA PHE A 13 32.41 -22.39 16.04
C PHE A 13 31.98 -23.86 15.85
N THR A 14 31.21 -24.45 16.78
CA THR A 14 30.82 -25.86 16.66
C THR A 14 29.65 -26.02 15.69
N LEU A 15 29.64 -27.09 14.89
CA LEU A 15 28.51 -27.36 14.00
C LEU A 15 27.19 -27.54 14.79
N MET A 16 27.26 -28.09 16.00
CA MET A 16 26.10 -28.27 16.86
C MET A 16 25.48 -26.94 17.31
N GLU A 17 26.30 -25.93 17.62
CA GLU A 17 25.82 -24.59 17.95
C GLU A 17 25.07 -23.95 16.77
N MET A 18 25.53 -24.16 15.54
CA MET A 18 24.86 -23.62 14.34
C MET A 18 23.53 -24.34 14.09
N LEU A 19 23.47 -25.66 14.33
CA LEU A 19 22.24 -26.43 14.15
C LEU A 19 21.12 -25.96 15.08
N ILE A 20 21.44 -25.71 16.35
CA ILE A 20 20.44 -25.23 17.32
C ILE A 20 19.96 -23.82 16.96
N VAL A 21 20.88 -22.94 16.54
CA VAL A 21 20.54 -21.56 16.14
C VAL A 21 19.60 -21.56 14.93
N VAL A 22 19.90 -22.33 13.88
CA VAL A 22 19.03 -22.42 12.69
C VAL A 22 17.66 -23.01 13.05
N ALA A 23 17.61 -24.01 13.93
CA ALA A 23 16.35 -24.59 14.38
C ALA A 23 15.45 -23.55 15.09
N ILE A 24 16.02 -22.72 15.97
CA ILE A 24 15.26 -21.66 16.65
C ILE A 24 14.81 -20.58 15.66
N ILE A 25 15.69 -20.14 14.74
CA ILE A 25 15.35 -19.16 13.70
C ILE A 25 14.20 -19.66 12.82
N ALA A 26 14.19 -20.95 12.46
CA ALA A 26 13.10 -21.54 11.66
C ALA A 26 11.74 -21.41 12.36
N VAL A 27 11.68 -21.68 13.68
CA VAL A 27 10.45 -21.52 14.48
C VAL A 27 10.00 -20.05 14.53
N LEU A 28 10.94 -19.12 14.73
CA LEU A 28 10.61 -17.69 14.76
C LEU A 28 10.07 -17.19 13.41
N ILE A 29 10.71 -17.57 12.30
CA ILE A 29 10.31 -17.19 10.94
C ILE A 29 8.91 -17.72 10.62
N ALA A 30 8.58 -18.95 11.04
CA ALA A 30 7.27 -19.56 10.79
C ALA A 30 6.10 -18.71 11.32
N ILE A 31 6.28 -18.02 12.45
CA ILE A 31 5.27 -17.12 13.04
C ILE A 31 5.43 -15.69 12.51
N ALA A 32 6.67 -15.23 12.32
CA ALA A 32 6.97 -13.85 11.93
C ALA A 32 6.51 -13.52 10.50
N ILE A 33 6.69 -14.42 9.53
CA ILE A 33 6.30 -14.15 8.13
C ILE A 33 4.81 -13.84 7.99
N PRO A 34 3.86 -14.72 8.40
CA PRO A 34 2.44 -14.47 8.17
C PRO A 34 1.94 -13.21 8.90
N THR A 35 2.42 -12.98 10.12
CA THR A 35 2.05 -11.80 10.93
C THR A 35 2.59 -10.51 10.33
N PHE A 36 3.86 -10.51 9.90
CA PHE A 36 4.48 -9.36 9.27
C PHE A 36 3.86 -9.04 7.90
N THR A 37 3.60 -10.05 7.07
CA THR A 37 2.93 -9.86 5.77
C THR A 37 1.53 -9.29 5.94
N ALA A 38 0.74 -9.78 6.91
CA ALA A 38 -0.58 -9.24 7.20
C ALA A 38 -0.51 -7.78 7.68
N SER A 39 0.46 -7.46 8.55
CA SER A 39 0.68 -6.09 9.04
C SER A 39 1.09 -5.13 7.91
N LEU A 40 2.02 -5.56 7.04
CA LEU A 40 2.41 -4.81 5.85
C LEU A 40 1.23 -4.58 4.91
N ASN A 41 0.37 -5.58 4.70
CA ASN A 41 -0.82 -5.40 3.87
C ASN A 41 -1.76 -4.36 4.50
N LYS A 42 -2.01 -4.44 5.81
CA LYS A 42 -2.84 -3.46 6.52
C LYS A 42 -2.29 -2.04 6.42
N ALA A 43 -0.97 -1.87 6.56
CA ALA A 43 -0.32 -0.56 6.40
C ALA A 43 -0.44 -0.01 4.97
N LYS A 44 -0.35 -0.89 3.96
CA LYS A 44 -0.57 -0.52 2.56
C LYS A 44 -2.02 -0.13 2.29
N VAL A 45 -2.98 -0.91 2.76
CA VAL A 45 -4.42 -0.58 2.64
C VAL A 45 -4.71 0.79 3.29
N ALA A 46 -4.19 1.05 4.48
CA ALA A 46 -4.38 2.35 5.14
C ALA A 46 -3.75 3.52 4.34
N THR A 47 -2.60 3.27 3.70
CA THR A 47 -1.97 4.26 2.81
C THR A 47 -2.81 4.48 1.55
N ASP A 48 -3.31 3.40 0.93
CA ASP A 48 -4.19 3.46 -0.23
C ASP A 48 -5.45 4.26 0.13
N GLU A 49 -6.12 3.96 1.25
CA GLU A 49 -7.30 4.68 1.73
C GLU A 49 -7.03 6.19 1.92
N ALA A 50 -5.87 6.55 2.48
CA ALA A 50 -5.49 7.94 2.66
C ALA A 50 -5.25 8.65 1.32
N ASN A 51 -4.59 7.99 0.38
CA ASN A 51 -4.32 8.52 -0.96
C ASN A 51 -5.60 8.68 -1.78
N ILE A 52 -6.50 7.69 -1.71
CA ILE A 52 -7.82 7.76 -2.36
C ILE A 52 -8.63 8.92 -1.77
N ARG A 53 -8.61 9.11 -0.44
CA ARG A 53 -9.31 10.22 0.20
C ARG A 53 -8.74 11.58 -0.22
N ALA A 54 -7.42 11.69 -0.34
CA ALA A 54 -6.76 12.90 -0.79
C ALA A 54 -7.10 13.21 -2.26
N GLY A 55 -7.09 12.19 -3.13
CA GLY A 55 -7.49 12.31 -4.53
C GLY A 55 -8.94 12.70 -4.71
N TYR A 56 -9.84 12.15 -3.90
CA TYR A 56 -11.24 12.55 -3.88
C TYR A 56 -11.38 14.04 -3.54
N ALA A 57 -10.65 14.52 -2.53
CA ALA A 57 -10.66 15.92 -2.14
C ALA A 57 -10.10 16.83 -3.24
N SER A 58 -9.05 16.41 -3.96
CA SER A 58 -8.51 17.20 -5.07
C SER A 58 -9.46 17.25 -6.27
N ALA A 59 -10.12 16.14 -6.63
CA ALA A 59 -11.17 16.11 -7.65
C ALA A 59 -12.34 17.06 -7.31
N MET A 60 -12.80 17.02 -6.06
CA MET A 60 -13.86 17.92 -5.58
C MET A 60 -13.43 19.40 -5.57
N ALA A 61 -12.17 19.68 -5.26
CA ALA A 61 -11.64 21.04 -5.29
C ALA A 61 -11.60 21.61 -6.72
N GLU A 62 -11.25 20.80 -7.72
CA GLU A 62 -11.24 21.19 -9.14
C GLU A 62 -12.64 21.52 -9.65
N LEU A 63 -13.64 20.70 -9.28
CA LEU A 63 -15.06 20.96 -9.58
C LEU A 63 -15.53 22.30 -8.98
N ILE A 64 -15.20 22.58 -7.71
CA ILE A 64 -15.62 23.83 -7.04
C ILE A 64 -14.90 25.05 -7.63
N ALA A 65 -13.64 24.90 -8.07
CA ALA A 65 -12.87 25.97 -8.68
C ALA A 65 -13.44 26.42 -10.04
N GLY A 66 -14.37 25.66 -10.64
CA GLY A 66 -15.09 26.03 -11.86
C GLY A 66 -14.26 25.91 -13.13
N ASP A 67 -13.15 25.17 -13.11
CA ASP A 67 -12.25 25.00 -14.26
C ASP A 67 -12.72 23.87 -15.21
N THR A 68 -13.73 23.09 -14.80
CA THR A 68 -14.27 21.98 -15.60
C THR A 68 -15.78 21.87 -15.45
N ASP A 69 -16.51 22.03 -16.57
CA ASP A 69 -17.85 21.44 -16.73
C ASP A 69 -17.67 19.93 -16.78
N VAL A 70 -17.67 19.28 -15.61
CA VAL A 70 -17.52 17.84 -15.51
C VAL A 70 -18.84 17.21 -15.96
N ALA A 71 -18.87 16.63 -17.16
CA ALA A 71 -20.04 15.93 -17.65
C ALA A 71 -20.38 14.74 -16.72
N ASP A 72 -21.67 14.42 -16.62
CA ASP A 72 -22.10 13.23 -15.90
C ASP A 72 -21.40 11.98 -16.46
N GLY A 73 -20.86 11.15 -15.56
CA GLY A 73 -20.08 9.97 -15.91
C GLY A 73 -18.62 10.23 -16.30
N ALA A 74 -18.10 11.46 -16.21
CA ALA A 74 -16.69 11.71 -16.48
C ALA A 74 -15.80 11.03 -15.43
N THR A 75 -14.70 10.44 -15.88
CA THR A 75 -13.77 9.69 -15.04
C THR A 75 -12.46 10.43 -14.85
N LEU A 76 -11.99 10.50 -13.61
CA LEU A 76 -10.66 10.97 -13.24
C LEU A 76 -9.88 9.85 -12.55
N TYR A 77 -8.58 9.80 -12.81
CA TYR A 77 -7.68 8.81 -12.25
C TYR A 77 -6.77 9.47 -11.23
N LEU A 78 -6.61 8.82 -10.07
CA LEU A 78 -5.62 9.25 -9.07
C LEU A 78 -4.21 9.11 -9.66
N GLN A 79 -3.41 10.17 -9.59
CA GLN A 79 -2.02 10.16 -10.00
C GLN A 79 -1.09 9.94 -8.81
N LYS A 80 0.14 9.49 -9.06
CA LYS A 80 1.15 9.22 -8.00
C LYS A 80 1.58 10.46 -7.20
N ASP A 81 1.36 11.66 -7.73
CA ASP A 81 1.64 12.93 -7.06
C ASP A 81 0.49 13.43 -6.18
N GLY A 82 -0.63 12.71 -6.13
CA GLY A 82 -1.83 13.09 -5.38
C GLY A 82 -2.80 14.00 -6.15
N SER A 83 -2.45 14.41 -7.36
CA SER A 83 -3.40 15.06 -8.29
C SER A 83 -4.36 14.04 -8.90
N VAL A 84 -5.39 14.55 -9.58
CA VAL A 84 -6.28 13.75 -10.41
C VAL A 84 -6.18 14.21 -11.86
N ALA A 85 -6.37 13.28 -12.80
CA ALA A 85 -6.32 13.58 -14.22
C ALA A 85 -7.32 12.75 -15.01
N ALA A 86 -7.86 13.29 -16.10
CA ALA A 86 -8.76 12.56 -17.00
C ALA A 86 -8.06 11.47 -17.83
N THR A 87 -6.73 11.53 -17.94
CA THR A 87 -5.94 10.58 -18.74
C THR A 87 -4.96 9.81 -17.86
N GLY A 88 -4.99 8.48 -17.97
CA GLY A 88 -4.19 7.60 -17.12
C GLY A 88 -2.71 7.48 -17.53
N THR A 89 -1.91 8.50 -17.22
CA THR A 89 -0.48 8.56 -17.62
C THR A 89 0.48 8.21 -16.48
N ASN A 90 0.16 8.63 -15.24
CA ASN A 90 0.98 8.41 -14.05
C ASN A 90 0.15 7.87 -12.88
N ASP A 91 -0.76 6.94 -13.20
CA ASP A 91 -1.77 6.43 -12.29
C ASP A 91 -1.15 5.83 -11.03
N TYR A 92 -1.75 6.21 -9.91
CA TYR A 92 -1.58 5.52 -8.66
C TYR A 92 -2.24 4.15 -8.74
N THR A 93 -1.50 3.12 -8.34
CA THR A 93 -2.01 1.77 -8.19
C THR A 93 -2.03 1.36 -6.73
N CYS A 94 -3.13 0.74 -6.30
CA CYS A 94 -3.30 0.23 -4.96
C CYS A 94 -2.21 -0.77 -4.60
N GLN A 95 -1.61 -0.62 -3.43
CA GLN A 95 -0.50 -1.46 -2.98
C GLN A 95 -0.94 -2.58 -2.05
N GLY A 96 -2.05 -2.38 -1.34
CA GLY A 96 -2.68 -3.34 -0.44
C GLY A 96 -3.88 -4.02 -1.06
N LYS A 97 -4.38 -5.04 -0.36
CA LYS A 97 -5.63 -5.74 -0.66
C LYS A 97 -6.52 -5.73 0.59
N PRO A 98 -7.57 -4.89 0.66
CA PRO A 98 -8.55 -4.97 1.73
C PRO A 98 -9.32 -6.30 1.65
N GLY A 99 -9.69 -6.85 2.81
CA GLY A 99 -10.45 -8.10 2.89
C GLY A 99 -11.96 -7.93 2.70
N ALA A 100 -12.45 -6.68 2.71
CA ALA A 100 -13.85 -6.30 2.60
C ALA A 100 -13.94 -4.86 2.06
N ALA A 101 -15.17 -4.39 1.83
CA ALA A 101 -15.39 -2.98 1.52
C ALA A 101 -14.89 -2.08 2.66
N VAL A 102 -14.39 -0.90 2.29
CA VAL A 102 -13.85 0.08 3.23
C VAL A 102 -14.50 1.45 3.01
N GLU A 103 -14.62 2.21 4.08
CA GLU A 103 -15.26 3.52 4.05
C GLU A 103 -14.23 4.62 3.77
N ILE A 104 -14.35 5.27 2.61
CA ILE A 104 -13.46 6.34 2.17
C ILE A 104 -14.31 7.54 1.80
N ALA A 105 -13.98 8.71 2.38
CA ALA A 105 -14.71 9.95 2.14
C ALA A 105 -16.24 9.85 2.36
N GLY A 106 -16.68 8.96 3.25
CA GLY A 106 -18.11 8.73 3.54
C GLY A 106 -18.83 7.82 2.53
N GLN A 107 -18.08 7.18 1.64
CA GLN A 107 -18.59 6.21 0.66
C GLN A 107 -18.05 4.81 0.95
N SER A 108 -18.90 3.81 0.74
CA SER A 108 -18.49 2.41 0.81
C SER A 108 -17.82 2.00 -0.50
N VAL A 109 -16.51 1.78 -0.45
CA VAL A 109 -15.69 1.39 -1.60
C VAL A 109 -15.48 -0.11 -1.55
N ALA A 110 -15.81 -0.80 -2.64
CA ALA A 110 -15.64 -2.25 -2.75
C ALA A 110 -14.18 -2.67 -2.53
N ALA A 111 -13.95 -3.89 -2.05
CA ALA A 111 -12.60 -4.42 -1.92
C ALA A 111 -11.90 -4.46 -3.28
N TRP A 112 -10.62 -4.08 -3.30
CA TRP A 112 -9.79 -4.05 -4.50
C TRP A 112 -8.62 -5.02 -4.41
N ASP A 113 -8.03 -5.35 -5.55
CA ASP A 113 -6.78 -6.08 -5.61
C ASP A 113 -5.58 -5.15 -5.77
N LYS A 114 -4.41 -5.65 -5.35
CA LYS A 114 -3.16 -4.94 -5.53
C LYS A 114 -2.90 -4.72 -7.03
N GLY A 115 -2.57 -3.50 -7.41
CA GLY A 115 -2.30 -3.10 -8.78
C GLY A 115 -3.45 -2.36 -9.44
N HIS A 116 -4.66 -2.41 -8.88
CA HIS A 116 -5.80 -1.68 -9.41
C HIS A 116 -5.57 -0.17 -9.34
N LYS A 117 -6.05 0.54 -10.36
CA LYS A 117 -6.10 2.00 -10.44
C LYS A 117 -7.33 2.51 -9.71
N VAL A 118 -7.21 3.72 -9.15
CA VAL A 118 -8.32 4.42 -8.49
C VAL A 118 -9.01 5.32 -9.49
N VAL A 119 -10.34 5.19 -9.59
CA VAL A 119 -11.19 5.93 -10.53
C VAL A 119 -12.26 6.69 -9.77
N TYR A 120 -12.34 7.99 -10.01
CA TYR A 120 -13.40 8.88 -9.55
C TYR A 120 -14.34 9.15 -10.71
N THR A 121 -15.60 8.75 -10.59
CA THR A 121 -16.61 8.99 -11.64
C THR A 121 -17.57 10.06 -11.17
N PHE A 122 -17.72 11.15 -11.92
CA PHE A 122 -18.64 12.22 -11.55
C PHE A 122 -20.09 11.77 -11.70
N ASP A 123 -20.89 11.97 -10.65
CA ASP A 123 -22.34 11.80 -10.66
C ASP A 123 -22.98 13.20 -10.55
N ALA A 124 -23.59 13.67 -11.63
CA ALA A 124 -24.20 14.98 -11.69
C ALA A 124 -25.48 15.10 -10.84
N ALA A 125 -26.16 13.98 -10.55
CA ALA A 125 -27.37 13.98 -9.72
C ALA A 125 -27.04 14.12 -8.23
N ALA A 126 -25.96 13.46 -7.78
CA ALA A 126 -25.46 13.55 -6.41
C ALA A 126 -24.49 14.72 -6.20
N ASN A 127 -24.01 15.34 -7.29
CA ASN A 127 -22.96 16.37 -7.31
C ASN A 127 -21.71 15.92 -6.53
N HIS A 128 -21.31 14.66 -6.71
CA HIS A 128 -20.14 14.08 -6.06
C HIS A 128 -19.38 13.15 -7.01
N PHE A 129 -18.18 12.72 -6.63
CA PHE A 129 -17.48 11.64 -7.34
C PHE A 129 -17.76 10.30 -6.67
N ALA A 130 -18.19 9.29 -7.42
CA ALA A 130 -18.20 7.91 -6.95
C ALA A 130 -16.78 7.33 -7.03
N ILE A 131 -16.31 6.72 -5.94
CA ILE A 131 -14.99 6.07 -5.86
C ILE A 131 -15.11 4.61 -6.28
N SER A 132 -14.26 4.19 -7.21
CA SER A 132 -14.13 2.80 -7.64
C SER A 132 -12.68 2.45 -7.96
N THR A 133 -12.41 1.17 -8.18
CA THR A 133 -11.09 0.70 -8.63
C THR A 133 -11.23 -0.17 -9.87
N ALA A 134 -10.31 -0.02 -10.82
CA ALA A 134 -10.27 -0.78 -12.07
C ALA A 134 -8.88 -1.40 -12.28
N GLU A 135 -8.77 -2.40 -13.17
CA GLU A 135 -7.48 -3.02 -13.54
C GLU A 135 -6.53 -2.05 -14.28
#